data_AF-A0A1Q3D5L3-F1
#
_entry.id   AF-A0A1Q3D5L3-F1
#
_cell.length_a   1.000
_cell.length_b   1.000
_cell.length_c   1.000
_cell.angle_alpha   90.00
_cell.angle_beta   90.00
_cell.angle_gamma   90.00
#
_symmetry.space_group_name_H-M   'P 1'
#
loop_
_entity.id
_entity.type
_entity.pdbx_description
1 polymer ?
#
loop_
_entity_poly.entity_id
_entity_poly.type
_entity_poly.pdbx_seq_one_letter_code
_entity_poly.pdbx_strand_id
1 'polypeptide(L)'
;SSEISRPENKGLYAALNLIEEAKKEIDSYSKGGPISFADLIQCAVLLRNTQHYQTYPKATFLVVAIRKCGGNEEKGGLLYNAHDSNGQWGLFERQFGRADAEPYLEGRVPVWKKASVQEMKDKFLAIGLGPRQLAIMFAFLGPDQLESEALLANDPQVSPWVQKYQQSKETVSQTDYEVDFITTPTKLSTLGQQINYEAYTYPVQKLDFGKLKL
;
A
#
# COMPACT_ATOMS: atom_id res chain seq x y z
N SER A 1 9.16 -13.09 14.63
CA SER A 1 10.12 -13.12 13.51
C SER A 1 11.41 -12.42 13.93
N SER A 2 12.59 -12.91 13.53
CA SER A 2 13.89 -12.23 13.72
C SER A 2 14.08 -11.05 12.75
N GLU A 3 13.27 -10.96 11.69
CA GLU A 3 13.40 -9.94 10.66
C GLU A 3 12.97 -8.55 11.14
N ILE A 4 11.98 -8.46 12.03
CA ILE A 4 11.49 -7.17 12.56
C ILE A 4 12.54 -6.43 13.41
N SER A 5 13.51 -7.13 13.99
CA SER A 5 14.58 -6.52 14.77
C SER A 5 15.76 -6.01 13.93
N ARG A 6 15.75 -6.21 12.61
CA ARG A 6 16.82 -5.76 11.71
C ARG A 6 16.83 -4.25 11.55
N PRO A 7 17.99 -3.63 11.26
CA PRO A 7 18.12 -2.17 11.18
C PRO A 7 17.15 -1.49 10.20
N GLU A 8 16.87 -2.11 9.06
CA GLU A 8 15.95 -1.62 8.03
C GLU A 8 14.48 -1.56 8.51
N ASN A 9 14.11 -2.37 9.50
CA ASN A 9 12.76 -2.49 10.04
C ASN A 9 12.58 -1.73 11.36
N LYS A 10 13.57 -0.93 11.75
CA LYS A 10 13.55 -0.17 13.01
C LYS A 10 12.34 0.77 13.07
N GLY A 11 11.56 0.63 14.14
CA GLY A 11 10.39 1.47 14.42
C GLY A 11 9.06 0.92 13.92
N LEU A 12 9.06 -0.29 13.33
CA LEU A 12 7.83 -0.91 12.79
C LEU A 12 7.05 -1.76 13.80
N TYR A 13 7.56 -1.98 15.01
CA TYR A 13 6.89 -2.81 16.04
C TYR A 13 5.46 -2.34 16.36
N ALA A 14 5.23 -1.04 16.49
CA ALA A 14 3.88 -0.51 16.77
C ALA A 14 2.90 -0.83 15.63
N ALA A 15 3.35 -0.69 14.37
CA ALA A 15 2.54 -1.06 13.22
C ALA A 15 2.29 -2.57 13.14
N LEU A 16 3.29 -3.39 13.49
CA LEU A 16 3.13 -4.84 13.55
C LEU A 16 2.10 -5.25 14.62
N ASN A 17 2.13 -4.63 15.80
CA ASN A 17 1.14 -4.90 16.85
C ASN A 17 -0.29 -4.59 16.39
N LEU A 18 -0.50 -3.47 15.68
CA LEU A 18 -1.81 -3.14 15.09
C LEU A 18 -2.28 -4.20 14.08
N ILE A 19 -1.35 -4.71 13.26
CA ILE A 19 -1.63 -5.79 12.31
C ILE A 19 -1.99 -7.07 13.05
N GLU A 20 -1.29 -7.42 14.14
CA GLU A 20 -1.60 -8.60 14.95
C GLU A 20 -2.97 -8.50 15.64
N GLU A 21 -3.35 -7.32 16.13
CA GLU A 21 -4.67 -7.06 16.72
C GLU A 21 -5.78 -7.19 15.66
N ALA A 22 -5.63 -6.52 14.52
CA ALA A 22 -6.57 -6.63 13.41
C ALA A 22 -6.72 -8.07 12.91
N LYS A 23 -5.61 -8.83 12.86
CA LYS A 23 -5.63 -10.25 12.49
C LYS A 23 -6.48 -11.07 13.44
N LYS A 24 -6.29 -10.91 14.76
CA LYS A 24 -7.06 -11.64 15.78
C LYS A 24 -8.56 -11.36 15.65
N GLU A 25 -8.91 -10.11 15.41
CA GLU A 25 -10.29 -9.69 15.18
C GLU A 25 -10.86 -10.34 13.91
N ILE A 26 -10.20 -10.19 12.75
CA ILE A 26 -10.64 -10.76 11.47
C ILE A 26 -10.79 -12.28 11.55
N ASP A 27 -9.79 -12.96 12.11
CA ASP A 27 -9.78 -14.42 12.24
C ASP A 27 -10.94 -14.92 13.13
N SER A 28 -11.39 -14.13 14.11
CA SER A 28 -12.46 -14.52 15.04
C SER A 28 -13.82 -14.73 14.38
N TYR A 29 -14.08 -14.04 13.25
CA TYR A 29 -15.34 -14.12 12.51
C TYR A 29 -15.19 -14.63 11.07
N SER A 30 -13.97 -14.92 10.62
CA SER A 30 -13.74 -15.44 9.27
C SER A 30 -14.38 -16.82 9.09
N LYS A 31 -15.16 -16.96 8.01
CA LYS A 31 -15.78 -18.24 7.62
C LYS A 31 -14.85 -19.12 6.78
N GLY A 32 -13.86 -18.51 6.15
CA GLY A 32 -12.94 -19.16 5.19
C GLY A 32 -11.56 -19.49 5.77
N GLY A 33 -11.42 -19.49 7.10
CA GLY A 33 -10.14 -19.67 7.78
C GLY A 33 -9.38 -18.35 8.04
N PRO A 34 -8.25 -18.43 8.74
CA PRO A 34 -7.51 -17.24 9.17
C PRO A 34 -6.86 -16.51 7.99
N ILE A 35 -6.84 -15.18 8.03
CA ILE A 35 -6.15 -14.36 7.02
C ILE A 35 -4.63 -14.52 7.15
N SER A 36 -3.87 -14.60 6.06
CA SER A 36 -2.41 -14.63 6.14
C SER A 36 -1.86 -13.27 6.58
N PHE A 37 -0.72 -13.26 7.28
CA PHE A 37 -0.01 -12.00 7.55
C PHE A 37 0.44 -11.34 6.23
N ALA A 38 0.83 -12.13 5.23
CA ALA A 38 1.21 -11.65 3.91
C ALA A 38 0.10 -10.83 3.24
N ASP A 39 -1.16 -11.27 3.30
CA ASP A 39 -2.28 -10.49 2.79
C ASP A 39 -2.59 -9.29 3.69
N LEU A 40 -2.66 -9.49 5.00
CA LEU A 40 -3.05 -8.43 5.93
C LEU A 40 -2.09 -7.23 5.91
N ILE A 41 -0.78 -7.48 5.77
CA ILE A 41 0.23 -6.42 5.62
C ILE A 41 -0.04 -5.60 4.35
N GLN A 42 -0.39 -6.24 3.23
CA GLN A 42 -0.69 -5.54 1.97
C GLN A 42 -2.04 -4.82 2.03
N CYS A 43 -3.05 -5.40 2.69
CA CYS A 43 -4.32 -4.72 2.96
C CYS A 43 -4.13 -3.47 3.85
N ALA A 44 -3.24 -3.52 4.84
CA ALA A 44 -2.91 -2.34 5.65
C ALA A 44 -2.30 -1.20 4.81
N VAL A 45 -1.51 -1.54 3.78
CA VAL A 45 -1.02 -0.55 2.81
C VAL A 45 -2.17 0.07 2.03
N LEU A 46 -3.16 -0.72 1.59
CA LEU A 46 -4.38 -0.22 0.93
C LEU A 46 -5.17 0.72 1.85
N LEU A 47 -5.47 0.29 3.08
CA LEU A 47 -6.30 1.01 4.05
C LEU A 47 -5.69 2.35 4.49
N ARG A 48 -4.36 2.45 4.57
CA ARG A 48 -3.67 3.73 4.79
C ARG A 48 -4.05 4.78 3.75
N ASN A 49 -4.41 4.36 2.53
CA ASN A 49 -4.71 5.24 1.42
C ASN A 49 -6.21 5.52 1.22
N THR A 50 -7.11 4.73 1.85
CA THR A 50 -8.55 4.75 1.53
C THR A 50 -9.51 5.09 2.68
N GLN A 51 -9.09 5.19 3.96
CA GLN A 51 -10.09 5.45 5.03
C GLN A 51 -9.67 6.26 6.27
N HIS A 52 -10.71 6.84 6.88
CA HIS A 52 -10.83 7.72 8.05
C HIS A 52 -10.21 7.22 9.38
N TYR A 53 -8.92 6.95 9.45
CA TYR A 53 -8.25 6.74 10.75
C TYR A 53 -7.54 8.01 11.23
N GLN A 54 -8.11 8.64 12.25
CA GLN A 54 -7.65 9.88 12.90
C GLN A 54 -6.29 9.76 13.62
N THR A 55 -5.64 8.59 13.62
CA THR A 55 -4.38 8.32 14.34
C THR A 55 -3.12 8.42 13.49
N TYR A 56 -3.24 8.69 12.19
CA TYR A 56 -2.11 9.13 11.39
C TYR A 56 -2.50 10.41 10.65
N PRO A 57 -1.83 11.56 10.90
CA PRO A 57 -2.02 12.70 10.05
C PRO A 57 -1.55 12.32 8.63
N LYS A 58 -2.55 12.14 7.74
CA LYS A 58 -2.53 11.97 6.26
C LYS A 58 -3.01 10.59 5.77
N ALA A 59 -4.33 10.41 5.67
CA ALA A 59 -4.92 9.67 4.55
C ALA A 59 -4.64 10.49 3.28
N THR A 60 -3.74 10.03 2.40
CA THR A 60 -3.04 10.92 1.45
C THR A 60 -3.93 11.53 0.37
N PHE A 61 -4.86 10.79 -0.23
CA PHE A 61 -5.66 11.31 -1.35
C PHE A 61 -6.89 12.09 -0.87
N LEU A 62 -7.67 11.55 0.07
CA LEU A 62 -8.83 12.24 0.64
C LEU A 62 -8.43 13.54 1.37
N VAL A 63 -7.36 13.54 2.18
CA VAL A 63 -6.91 14.77 2.86
C VAL A 63 -6.44 15.80 1.85
N VAL A 64 -5.79 15.39 0.76
CA VAL A 64 -5.40 16.32 -0.31
C VAL A 64 -6.64 16.88 -1.03
N ALA A 65 -7.67 16.08 -1.28
CA ALA A 65 -8.95 16.56 -1.82
C ALA A 65 -9.61 17.59 -0.88
N ILE A 66 -9.69 17.31 0.42
CA ILE A 66 -10.20 18.24 1.45
C ILE A 66 -9.36 19.53 1.47
N ARG A 67 -8.03 19.43 1.42
CA ARG A 67 -7.13 20.59 1.38
C ARG A 67 -7.38 21.43 0.12
N LYS A 68 -7.53 20.79 -1.04
CA LYS A 68 -7.85 21.46 -2.32
C LYS A 68 -9.23 22.12 -2.28
N CYS A 69 -10.14 21.62 -1.46
CA CYS A 69 -11.44 22.25 -1.17
C CYS A 69 -11.39 23.26 -0.01
N GLY A 70 -10.21 23.75 0.40
CA GLY A 70 -10.06 24.76 1.44
C GLY A 70 -10.38 24.26 2.85
N GLY A 71 -10.25 22.96 3.10
CA GLY A 71 -10.56 22.34 4.40
C GLY A 71 -12.02 21.92 4.56
N ASN A 72 -12.87 22.10 3.54
CA ASN A 72 -14.27 21.66 3.60
C ASN A 72 -14.36 20.14 3.37
N GLU A 73 -14.72 19.40 4.42
CA GLU A 73 -14.77 17.93 4.40
C GLU A 73 -15.82 17.37 3.44
N GLU A 74 -17.01 17.98 3.37
CA GLU A 74 -18.10 17.54 2.50
C GLU A 74 -17.70 17.67 1.02
N LYS A 75 -17.19 18.84 0.63
CA LYS A 75 -16.71 19.09 -0.74
C LYS A 75 -15.50 18.23 -1.07
N GLY A 76 -14.59 18.06 -0.12
CA GLY A 76 -13.42 17.20 -0.27
C GLY A 76 -13.80 15.73 -0.48
N GLY A 77 -14.79 15.24 0.26
CA GLY A 77 -15.34 13.89 0.10
C GLY A 77 -16.00 13.70 -1.26
N LEU A 78 -16.79 14.67 -1.74
CA LEU A 78 -17.37 14.63 -3.09
C LEU A 78 -16.29 14.64 -4.17
N LEU A 79 -15.27 15.50 -4.03
CA LEU A 79 -14.16 15.60 -4.97
C LEU A 79 -13.36 14.29 -5.02
N TYR A 80 -13.06 13.72 -3.86
CA TYR A 80 -12.40 12.42 -3.73
C TYR A 80 -13.22 11.32 -4.40
N ASN A 81 -14.50 11.16 -4.05
CA ASN A 81 -15.34 10.11 -4.64
C ASN A 81 -15.48 10.22 -6.17
N ALA A 82 -15.39 11.44 -6.73
CA ALA A 82 -15.51 11.67 -8.16
C ALA A 82 -14.22 11.40 -8.95
N HIS A 83 -13.05 11.68 -8.36
CA HIS A 83 -11.77 11.69 -9.07
C HIS A 83 -10.72 10.75 -8.49
N ASP A 84 -11.01 10.09 -7.37
CA ASP A 84 -10.19 9.01 -6.84
C ASP A 84 -10.02 7.95 -7.92
N SER A 85 -8.79 7.51 -8.04
CA SER A 85 -8.38 6.36 -8.84
C SER A 85 -8.88 5.01 -8.28
N ASN A 86 -10.08 4.94 -7.68
CA ASN A 86 -10.64 3.73 -7.08
C ASN A 86 -10.66 2.54 -8.06
N GLY A 87 -11.02 2.80 -9.31
CA GLY A 87 -11.02 1.77 -10.36
C GLY A 87 -9.65 1.16 -10.65
N GLN A 88 -8.56 1.84 -10.28
CA GLN A 88 -7.19 1.34 -10.45
C GLN A 88 -6.83 0.23 -9.44
N TRP A 89 -7.52 0.15 -8.30
CA TRP A 89 -7.27 -0.87 -7.27
C TRP A 89 -7.75 -2.27 -7.66
N GLY A 90 -8.58 -2.42 -8.71
CA GLY A 90 -9.21 -3.70 -9.02
C GLY A 90 -8.22 -4.86 -9.24
N LEU A 91 -7.02 -4.62 -9.79
CA LEU A 91 -6.00 -5.67 -9.89
C LEU A 91 -5.38 -6.01 -8.54
N PHE A 92 -5.10 -5.01 -7.71
CA PHE A 92 -4.57 -5.20 -6.35
C PHE A 92 -5.54 -6.03 -5.50
N GLU A 93 -6.82 -5.68 -5.53
CA GLU A 93 -7.88 -6.37 -4.78
C GLU A 93 -8.06 -7.81 -5.24
N ARG A 94 -7.93 -8.07 -6.54
CA ARG A 94 -7.98 -9.44 -7.10
C ARG A 94 -6.79 -10.28 -6.67
N GLN A 95 -5.64 -9.66 -6.41
CA GLN A 95 -4.44 -10.33 -5.92
C GLN A 95 -4.54 -10.54 -4.41
N PHE A 96 -5.43 -11.43 -3.96
CA PHE A 96 -5.70 -11.73 -2.55
C PHE A 96 -5.66 -13.25 -2.34
N GLY A 97 -4.90 -13.72 -1.35
CA GLY A 97 -4.58 -15.14 -1.16
C GLY A 97 -3.09 -15.44 -1.21
N ARG A 98 -2.27 -14.60 -0.56
CA ARG A 98 -0.82 -14.79 -0.41
C ARG A 98 -0.52 -15.79 0.69
N ALA A 99 0.59 -16.51 0.55
CA ALA A 99 1.08 -17.43 1.57
C ALA A 99 2.07 -16.73 2.52
N ASP A 100 1.96 -17.04 3.81
CA ASP A 100 2.95 -16.65 4.81
C ASP A 100 4.30 -17.36 4.57
N ALA A 101 5.39 -16.70 4.93
CA ALA A 101 6.74 -17.20 4.72
C ALA A 101 7.61 -17.01 5.97
N GLU A 102 8.65 -17.84 6.06
CA GLU A 102 9.72 -17.68 7.05
C GLU A 102 10.56 -16.42 6.76
N PRO A 103 11.29 -15.89 7.75
CA PRO A 103 12.15 -14.73 7.59
C PRO A 103 13.10 -14.86 6.39
N TYR A 104 13.17 -13.82 5.56
CA TYR A 104 14.03 -13.84 4.38
C TYR A 104 15.50 -13.59 4.75
N LEU A 105 16.41 -13.90 3.81
CA LEU A 105 17.84 -13.65 3.93
C LEU A 105 18.16 -12.16 4.19
N GLU A 106 19.13 -11.93 5.08
CA GLU A 106 19.61 -10.60 5.47
C GLU A 106 20.29 -9.83 4.33
N GLY A 107 20.43 -8.52 4.50
CA GLY A 107 21.22 -7.66 3.60
C GLY A 107 20.57 -7.36 2.24
N ARG A 108 19.28 -7.67 2.07
CA ARG A 108 18.54 -7.45 0.81
C ARG A 108 17.69 -6.20 0.79
N VAL A 109 17.51 -5.53 1.93
CA VAL A 109 16.70 -4.32 2.08
C VAL A 109 17.60 -3.19 2.60
N PRO A 110 17.72 -2.05 1.89
CA PRO A 110 18.49 -0.92 2.36
C PRO A 110 17.87 -0.30 3.62
N VAL A 111 18.71 0.31 4.47
CA VAL A 111 18.23 1.21 5.51
C VAL A 111 17.86 2.54 4.86
N TRP A 112 16.61 2.68 4.41
CA TRP A 112 16.15 3.78 3.54
C TRP A 112 16.55 5.18 4.00
N LYS A 113 16.48 5.47 5.31
CA LYS A 113 16.88 6.77 5.89
C LYS A 113 18.36 7.12 5.73
N LYS A 114 19.21 6.14 5.44
CA LYS A 114 20.67 6.31 5.30
C LYS A 114 21.18 5.93 3.91
N ALA A 115 20.34 5.32 3.08
CA ALA A 115 20.71 4.88 1.76
C ALA A 115 20.95 6.09 0.84
N SER A 116 21.96 5.98 -0.02
CA SER A 116 22.14 6.89 -1.14
C SER A 116 21.07 6.65 -2.21
N VAL A 117 20.82 7.66 -3.07
CA VAL A 117 19.87 7.49 -4.19
C VAL A 117 20.33 6.39 -5.15
N GLN A 118 21.63 6.17 -5.30
CA GLN A 118 22.17 5.08 -6.10
C GLN A 118 21.80 3.71 -5.52
N GLU A 119 21.99 3.49 -4.21
CA GLU A 119 21.58 2.24 -3.55
C GLU A 119 20.07 2.00 -3.66
N MET A 120 19.26 3.05 -3.56
CA MET A 120 17.81 2.96 -3.75
C MET A 120 17.46 2.54 -5.19
N LYS A 121 18.09 3.15 -6.21
CA LYS A 121 17.90 2.79 -7.62
C LYS A 121 18.31 1.34 -7.88
N ASP A 122 19.47 0.94 -7.40
CA ASP A 122 19.99 -0.41 -7.57
C ASP A 122 19.05 -1.43 -6.94
N LYS A 123 18.47 -1.11 -5.78
CA LYS A 123 17.48 -1.98 -5.14
C LYS A 123 16.22 -2.14 -5.98
N PHE A 124 15.68 -1.06 -6.54
CA PHE A 124 14.49 -1.11 -7.40
C PHE A 124 14.78 -1.86 -8.71
N LEU A 125 15.95 -1.64 -9.31
CA LEU A 125 16.41 -2.38 -10.50
C LEU A 125 16.52 -3.89 -10.23
N ALA A 126 17.09 -4.27 -9.07
CA ALA A 126 17.26 -5.67 -8.69
C ALA A 126 15.93 -6.44 -8.53
N ILE A 127 14.81 -5.75 -8.37
CA ILE A 127 13.46 -6.34 -8.28
C ILE A 127 12.61 -6.09 -9.55
N GLY A 128 13.25 -5.69 -10.65
CA GLY A 128 12.59 -5.48 -11.95
C GLY A 128 11.80 -4.17 -12.06
N LEU A 129 12.05 -3.22 -11.16
CA LEU A 129 11.50 -1.86 -11.22
C LEU A 129 12.57 -0.86 -11.69
N GLY A 130 12.27 0.43 -11.69
CA GLY A 130 13.24 1.46 -12.09
C GLY A 130 13.01 2.83 -11.46
N PRO A 131 13.71 3.86 -11.97
CA PRO A 131 13.68 5.22 -11.41
C PRO A 131 12.28 5.83 -11.27
N ARG A 132 11.36 5.51 -12.18
CA ARG A 132 9.95 5.94 -12.09
C ARG A 132 9.27 5.39 -10.84
N GLN A 133 9.43 4.10 -10.58
CA GLN A 133 8.84 3.45 -9.41
C GLN A 133 9.50 3.90 -8.11
N LEU A 134 10.81 4.18 -8.13
CA LEU A 134 11.48 4.80 -6.99
C LEU A 134 10.89 6.20 -6.70
N ALA A 135 10.75 7.02 -7.74
CA ALA A 135 10.17 8.35 -7.62
C ALA A 135 8.74 8.29 -7.05
N ILE A 136 7.84 7.45 -7.55
CA ILE A 136 6.46 7.44 -7.06
C ILE A 136 6.32 6.91 -5.63
N MET A 137 7.25 6.05 -5.20
CA MET A 137 7.25 5.42 -3.88
C MET A 137 7.93 6.25 -2.78
N PHE A 138 8.22 7.55 -3.00
CA PHE A 138 8.89 8.41 -2.01
C PHE A 138 8.22 8.36 -0.62
N ALA A 139 6.89 8.22 -0.58
CA ALA A 139 6.11 8.18 0.67
C ALA A 139 6.30 6.89 1.50
N PHE A 140 6.99 5.89 0.95
CA PHE A 140 7.34 4.64 1.61
C PHE A 140 8.81 4.61 2.08
N LEU A 141 9.64 5.58 1.67
CA LEU A 141 11.06 5.63 2.04
C LEU A 141 11.29 6.24 3.43
N GLY A 142 10.35 7.05 3.92
CA GLY A 142 10.44 7.71 5.20
C GLY A 142 9.14 8.43 5.61
N PRO A 143 9.10 8.96 6.85
CA PRO A 143 7.93 9.66 7.37
C PRO A 143 7.74 11.06 6.76
N ASP A 144 8.80 11.70 6.28
CA ASP A 144 8.75 13.00 5.60
C ASP A 144 8.82 12.81 4.08
N GLN A 145 7.69 13.07 3.42
CA GLN A 145 7.56 12.97 1.97
C GLN A 145 8.35 14.08 1.25
N LEU A 146 8.39 15.29 1.80
CA LEU A 146 9.06 16.42 1.17
C LEU A 146 10.58 16.23 1.21
N GLU A 147 11.10 15.74 2.34
CA GLU A 147 12.52 15.38 2.48
C GLU A 147 12.90 14.27 1.47
N SER A 148 12.07 13.22 1.38
CA SER A 148 12.30 12.10 0.46
C SER A 148 12.24 12.54 -1.00
N GLU A 149 11.28 13.38 -1.37
CA GLU A 149 11.17 13.96 -2.72
C GLU A 149 12.37 14.84 -3.05
N ALA A 150 12.80 15.71 -2.13
CA ALA A 150 13.95 16.59 -2.33
C ALA A 150 15.26 15.81 -2.50
N LEU A 151 15.44 14.73 -1.73
CA LEU A 151 16.58 13.83 -1.88
C LEU A 151 16.61 13.22 -3.29
N LEU A 152 15.49 12.66 -3.74
CA LEU A 152 15.38 12.01 -5.05
C LEU A 152 15.51 12.99 -6.23
N ALA A 153 15.06 14.24 -6.06
CA ALA A 153 15.14 15.28 -7.09
C ALA A 153 16.59 15.65 -7.46
N ASN A 154 17.57 15.32 -6.63
CA ASN A 154 18.99 15.57 -6.91
C ASN A 154 19.61 14.56 -7.90
N ASP A 155 18.96 13.44 -8.19
CA ASP A 155 19.46 12.44 -9.13
C ASP A 155 18.88 12.67 -10.55
N PRO A 156 19.72 12.82 -11.60
CA PRO A 156 19.26 13.11 -12.96
C PRO A 156 18.33 12.07 -13.59
N GLN A 157 18.38 10.81 -13.14
CA GLN A 157 17.52 9.74 -13.66
C GLN A 157 16.16 9.68 -12.95
N VAL A 158 16.08 10.21 -11.73
CA VAL A 158 14.87 10.19 -10.90
C VAL A 158 14.13 11.53 -10.98
N SER A 159 14.86 12.65 -11.10
CA SER A 159 14.31 14.00 -11.07
C SER A 159 13.20 14.29 -12.09
N PRO A 160 13.23 13.79 -13.34
CA PRO A 160 12.13 14.04 -14.28
C PRO A 160 10.81 13.41 -13.81
N TRP A 161 10.88 12.26 -13.14
CA TRP A 161 9.71 11.59 -12.58
C TRP A 161 9.18 12.31 -11.34
N VAL A 162 10.08 12.79 -10.47
CA VAL A 162 9.69 13.62 -9.30
C VAL A 162 8.96 14.87 -9.77
N GLN A 163 9.50 15.58 -10.76
CA GLN A 163 8.86 16.78 -11.33
C GLN A 163 7.49 16.47 -11.94
N LYS A 164 7.37 15.38 -12.71
CA LYS A 164 6.09 14.92 -13.24
C LYS A 164 5.05 14.72 -12.13
N TYR A 165 5.40 14.03 -11.05
CA TYR A 165 4.46 13.75 -9.97
C TYR A 165 4.14 14.99 -9.12
N GLN A 166 5.08 15.91 -8.96
CA GLN A 166 4.81 17.22 -8.36
C GLN A 166 3.79 18.00 -9.18
N GLN A 167 3.99 18.11 -10.50
CA GLN A 167 3.03 18.76 -11.39
C GLN A 167 1.65 18.10 -11.34
N SER A 168 1.60 16.76 -11.28
CA SER A 168 0.33 16.04 -11.12
C SER A 168 -0.37 16.40 -9.80
N LYS A 169 0.35 16.41 -8.67
CA LYS A 169 -0.21 16.76 -7.35
C LYS A 169 -0.80 18.18 -7.29
N GLU A 170 -0.27 19.11 -8.08
CA GLU A 170 -0.81 20.48 -8.19
C GLU A 170 -2.15 20.55 -8.96
N THR A 171 -2.45 19.56 -9.82
CA THR A 171 -3.77 19.47 -10.47
C THR A 171 -4.85 19.06 -9.47
N VAL A 172 -6.11 19.37 -9.74
CA VAL A 172 -7.23 19.02 -8.84
C VAL A 172 -7.29 17.50 -8.62
N SER A 173 -7.31 16.70 -9.68
CA SER A 173 -7.49 15.24 -9.62
C SER A 173 -6.22 14.42 -9.41
N GLN A 174 -5.03 15.00 -9.64
CA GLN A 174 -3.72 14.34 -9.41
C GLN A 174 -3.59 12.90 -9.97
N THR A 175 -4.28 12.64 -11.08
CA THR A 175 -4.52 11.28 -11.60
C THR A 175 -3.24 10.52 -11.94
N ASP A 176 -2.29 11.15 -12.63
CA ASP A 176 -1.01 10.52 -12.96
C ASP A 176 -0.23 10.05 -11.72
N TYR A 177 -0.27 10.84 -10.65
CA TYR A 177 0.33 10.48 -9.37
C TYR A 177 -0.40 9.30 -8.73
N GLU A 178 -1.72 9.39 -8.58
CA GLU A 178 -2.51 8.32 -7.92
C GLU A 178 -2.43 6.98 -8.67
N VAL A 179 -2.60 6.99 -9.99
CA VAL A 179 -2.60 5.77 -10.81
C VAL A 179 -1.24 5.06 -10.77
N ASP A 180 -0.15 5.81 -10.89
CA ASP A 180 1.20 5.23 -10.82
C ASP A 180 1.55 4.76 -9.40
N PHE A 181 1.05 5.49 -8.40
CA PHE A 181 1.20 5.15 -7.00
C PHE A 181 0.50 3.84 -6.66
N ILE A 182 -0.63 3.53 -7.30
CA ILE A 182 -1.33 2.24 -7.11
C ILE A 182 -0.65 1.12 -7.91
N THR A 183 -0.21 1.43 -9.13
CA THR A 183 0.39 0.45 -10.04
C THR A 183 1.66 -0.18 -9.46
N THR A 184 2.45 0.58 -8.70
CA THR A 184 3.74 0.09 -8.16
C THR A 184 3.57 -0.90 -6.99
N PRO A 185 2.81 -0.59 -5.92
CA PRO A 185 2.41 -1.54 -4.89
C PRO A 185 1.68 -2.76 -5.43
N THR A 186 0.83 -2.62 -6.46
CA THR A 186 0.18 -3.77 -7.10
C THR A 186 1.23 -4.80 -7.57
N LYS A 187 2.28 -4.35 -8.27
CA LYS A 187 3.38 -5.23 -8.69
C LYS A 187 4.20 -5.75 -7.51
N LEU A 188 4.58 -4.86 -6.59
CA LEU A 188 5.42 -5.21 -5.43
C LEU A 188 4.77 -6.24 -4.52
N SER A 189 3.46 -6.11 -4.28
CA SER A 189 2.72 -6.93 -3.32
C SER A 189 2.69 -8.41 -3.69
N THR A 190 2.93 -8.76 -4.96
CA THR A 190 2.88 -10.15 -5.45
C THR A 190 4.24 -10.68 -5.90
N LEU A 191 5.33 -9.95 -5.70
CA LEU A 191 6.66 -10.43 -6.09
C LEU A 191 7.00 -11.74 -5.37
N GLY A 192 7.26 -12.80 -6.14
CA GLY A 192 7.58 -14.13 -5.61
C GLY A 192 6.41 -14.89 -4.99
N GLN A 193 5.20 -14.35 -5.04
CA GLN A 193 3.99 -15.00 -4.52
C GLN A 193 3.18 -15.65 -5.66
N GLN A 194 2.59 -16.80 -5.37
CA GLN A 194 1.53 -17.39 -6.19
C GLN A 194 0.21 -17.17 -5.48
N ILE A 195 -0.70 -16.44 -6.12
CA ILE A 195 -1.99 -16.10 -5.50
C ILE A 195 -2.93 -17.29 -5.60
N ASN A 196 -3.46 -17.72 -4.45
CA ASN A 196 -4.57 -18.66 -4.38
C ASN A 196 -5.89 -17.87 -4.48
N TYR A 197 -6.51 -17.87 -5.67
CA TYR A 197 -7.75 -17.13 -5.90
C TYR A 197 -8.97 -17.75 -5.19
N GLU A 198 -8.85 -18.98 -4.70
CA GLU A 198 -9.86 -19.64 -3.87
C GLU A 198 -9.60 -19.49 -2.37
N ALA A 199 -8.55 -18.75 -1.97
CA ALA A 199 -8.26 -18.48 -0.57
C ALA A 199 -9.47 -17.83 0.13
N TYR A 200 -9.66 -18.20 1.40
CA TYR A 200 -10.72 -17.65 2.26
C TYR A 200 -12.16 -17.94 1.78
N THR A 201 -12.32 -18.87 0.84
CA THR A 201 -13.64 -19.38 0.46
C THR A 201 -14.18 -20.36 1.51
N TYR A 202 -15.49 -20.54 1.53
CA TYR A 202 -16.17 -21.47 2.42
C TYR A 202 -17.37 -22.11 1.71
N PRO A 203 -17.82 -23.31 2.13
CA PRO A 203 -18.98 -23.95 1.52
C PRO A 203 -20.24 -23.08 1.61
N VAL A 204 -20.88 -22.84 0.48
CA VAL A 204 -22.19 -22.17 0.43
C VAL A 204 -23.25 -23.17 0.89
N GLN A 205 -23.99 -22.84 1.97
CA GLN A 205 -25.13 -23.65 2.40
C GLN A 205 -26.20 -23.64 1.30
N LYS A 206 -26.42 -24.78 0.65
CA LYS A 206 -27.52 -24.94 -0.29
C LYS A 206 -28.82 -25.01 0.51
N LEU A 207 -29.78 -24.15 0.15
CA LEU A 207 -31.13 -24.25 0.68
C LEU A 207 -31.72 -25.59 0.24
N ASP A 208 -32.14 -26.40 1.22
CA ASP A 208 -32.89 -27.62 0.96
C ASP A 208 -34.34 -27.23 0.68
N PHE A 209 -34.65 -27.01 -0.61
CA PHE A 209 -36.00 -26.64 -1.05
C PHE A 209 -37.05 -27.72 -0.73
N GLY A 210 -36.65 -28.96 -0.42
CA GLY A 210 -37.57 -30.01 0.04
C GLY A 210 -38.03 -29.84 1.50
N LYS A 211 -37.34 -29.00 2.29
CA LYS A 211 -37.68 -28.67 3.69
C LYS A 211 -38.42 -27.35 3.84
N LEU A 212 -38.52 -26.56 2.78
CA LEU A 212 -39.37 -25.36 2.75
C LEU A 212 -40.82 -25.83 2.59
N LYS A 213 -41.56 -25.88 3.71
CA LYS A 213 -43.03 -26.03 3.67
C LYS A 213 -43.60 -24.75 3.04
N LEU A 214 -44.20 -24.89 1.85
CA LEU A 214 -45.10 -23.90 1.27
C LEU A 214 -46.37 -23.76 2.10
#